data_AF-Q979H0-F1
#
_entry.id   AF-Q979H0-F1
#
_cell.length_a   1.000
_cell.length_b   1.000
_cell.length_c   1.000
_cell.angle_alpha   90.00
_cell.angle_beta   90.00
_cell.angle_gamma   90.00
#
_symmetry.space_group_name_H-M   'P 1'
#
loop_
_entity.id
_entity.type
_entity.pdbx_description
1 polymer ?
#
loop_
_entity_poly.entity_id
_entity_poly.type
_entity_poly.pdbx_seq_one_letter_code
_entity_poly.pdbx_strand_id
1 'polypeptide(L)'
;MHHMRLIQLENIVFMNLITFLILVLAALFLVIVLLIFYIVSLKRSVLLKQHEVEMTLKKANELINEAMASREEAMKEKEEINKKIEDARRESVSKSRDVVVGRVSEQLAPFFPGFKYNPKDVRFIGTPIDLIIFDGMDNGNITSIVFLEVKSGASKLTEREKAVMEAINSGRVSFDIYRINTTNSAIDEI
;
A
#
# COMPACT_ATOMS: atom_id res chain seq x y z
N MET A 1 -120.25 4.97 -7.39
CA MET A 1 -119.28 5.29 -6.31
C MET A 1 -118.17 4.24 -6.11
N HIS A 2 -118.43 2.93 -6.28
CA HIS A 2 -117.39 1.89 -6.15
C HIS A 2 -116.26 1.96 -7.19
N HIS A 3 -116.57 2.17 -8.48
CA HIS A 3 -115.55 2.25 -9.55
C HIS A 3 -114.53 3.38 -9.36
N MET A 4 -114.95 4.53 -8.83
CA MET A 4 -114.05 5.67 -8.60
C MET A 4 -113.06 5.42 -7.45
N ARG A 5 -113.43 4.61 -6.44
CA ARG A 5 -112.52 4.21 -5.35
C ARG A 5 -111.48 3.18 -5.80
N LEU A 6 -111.82 2.29 -6.75
CA LEU A 6 -110.90 1.29 -7.29
C LEU A 6 -109.75 1.94 -8.09
N ILE A 7 -110.07 2.89 -8.98
CA ILE A 7 -109.04 3.63 -9.76
C ILE A 7 -108.12 4.44 -8.84
N GLN A 8 -108.66 5.06 -7.79
CA GLN A 8 -107.86 5.78 -6.79
C GLN A 8 -106.91 4.82 -6.05
N LEU A 9 -107.37 3.62 -5.70
CA LEU A 9 -106.53 2.61 -5.05
C LEU A 9 -105.41 2.11 -5.98
N GLU A 10 -105.72 1.84 -7.25
CA GLU A 10 -104.73 1.41 -8.26
C GLU A 10 -103.64 2.47 -8.47
N ASN A 11 -104.01 3.76 -8.55
CA ASN A 11 -103.06 4.86 -8.68
C ASN A 11 -102.16 5.00 -7.45
N ILE A 12 -102.69 4.83 -6.23
CA ILE A 12 -101.90 4.87 -5.00
C ILE A 12 -100.89 3.73 -4.98
N VAL A 13 -101.32 2.51 -5.33
CA VAL A 13 -100.43 1.34 -5.40
C VAL A 13 -99.32 1.56 -6.44
N PHE A 14 -99.65 2.09 -7.62
CA PHE A 14 -98.68 2.39 -8.66
C PHE A 14 -97.67 3.48 -8.24
N MET A 15 -98.12 4.55 -7.61
CA MET A 15 -97.25 5.61 -7.08
C MET A 15 -96.32 5.09 -5.96
N ASN A 16 -96.81 4.21 -5.09
CA ASN A 16 -96.00 3.55 -4.07
C ASN A 16 -94.94 2.62 -4.69
N LEU A 17 -95.27 1.92 -5.79
CA LEU A 17 -94.32 1.06 -6.50
C LEU A 17 -93.20 1.89 -7.16
N ILE A 18 -93.54 3.01 -7.79
CA ILE A 18 -92.56 3.92 -8.39
C ILE A 18 -91.63 4.50 -7.33
N THR A 19 -92.19 4.99 -6.22
CA THR A 19 -91.37 5.57 -5.14
C THR A 19 -90.45 4.52 -4.51
N PHE A 20 -90.92 3.29 -4.31
CA PHE A 20 -90.08 2.18 -3.87
C PHE A 20 -88.94 1.88 -4.86
N LEU A 21 -89.23 1.84 -6.17
CA LEU A 21 -88.22 1.62 -7.21
C LEU A 21 -87.15 2.73 -7.21
N ILE A 22 -87.54 3.99 -7.08
CA ILE A 22 -86.60 5.12 -7.00
C ILE A 22 -85.70 4.99 -5.77
N LEU A 23 -86.24 4.60 -4.62
CA LEU A 23 -85.45 4.40 -3.41
C LEU A 23 -84.44 3.25 -3.58
N VAL A 24 -84.84 2.16 -4.21
CA VAL A 24 -83.93 1.04 -4.52
C VAL A 24 -82.81 1.49 -5.44
N LEU A 25 -83.12 2.23 -6.51
CA LEU A 25 -82.12 2.74 -7.45
C LEU A 25 -81.18 3.76 -6.78
N ALA A 26 -81.71 4.64 -5.93
CA ALA A 26 -80.91 5.60 -5.17
C ALA A 26 -79.98 4.88 -4.18
N ALA A 27 -80.46 3.84 -3.51
CA ALA A 27 -79.65 3.02 -2.61
C ALA A 27 -78.53 2.28 -3.37
N LEU A 28 -78.85 1.68 -4.54
CA LEU A 28 -77.85 1.02 -5.39
C LEU A 28 -76.79 2.01 -5.89
N PHE A 29 -77.21 3.20 -6.31
CA PHE A 29 -76.30 4.26 -6.73
C PHE A 29 -75.36 4.68 -5.59
N LEU A 30 -75.89 4.87 -4.38
CA LEU A 30 -75.10 5.18 -3.20
C LEU A 30 -74.07 4.09 -2.90
N VAL A 31 -74.46 2.81 -2.97
CA VAL A 31 -73.55 1.68 -2.77
C VAL A 31 -72.43 1.67 -3.79
N ILE A 32 -72.73 1.93 -5.07
CA ILE A 32 -71.72 2.02 -6.14
C ILE A 32 -70.73 3.16 -5.86
N VAL A 33 -71.22 4.33 -5.46
CA VAL A 33 -70.36 5.49 -5.12
C VAL A 33 -69.42 5.14 -3.95
N LEU A 34 -69.94 4.49 -2.90
CA LEU A 34 -69.13 4.04 -1.77
C LEU A 34 -68.09 3.00 -2.17
N LEU A 35 -68.44 2.06 -3.06
CA LEU A 35 -67.50 1.07 -3.60
C LEU A 35 -66.39 1.71 -4.43
N ILE A 36 -66.74 2.67 -5.30
CA ILE A 36 -65.76 3.42 -6.10
C ILE A 36 -64.82 4.18 -5.16
N PHE A 37 -65.37 4.88 -4.17
CA PHE A 37 -64.59 5.59 -3.17
C PHE A 37 -63.64 4.65 -2.42
N TYR A 38 -64.13 3.47 -1.99
CA TYR A 38 -63.32 2.45 -1.33
C TYR A 38 -62.17 1.94 -2.22
N ILE A 39 -62.44 1.61 -3.48
CA ILE A 39 -61.42 1.11 -4.42
C ILE A 39 -60.36 2.18 -4.70
N VAL A 40 -60.77 3.44 -4.90
CA VAL A 40 -59.85 4.56 -5.11
C VAL A 40 -58.99 4.81 -3.87
N SER A 41 -59.61 4.79 -2.69
CA SER A 41 -58.92 4.93 -1.40
C SER A 41 -57.87 3.83 -1.18
N LEU A 42 -58.22 2.58 -1.54
CA LEU A 42 -57.32 1.44 -1.44
C LEU A 42 -56.12 1.57 -2.40
N LYS A 43 -56.37 1.93 -3.67
CA LYS A 43 -55.30 2.15 -4.67
C LYS A 43 -54.33 3.25 -4.24
N ARG A 44 -54.84 4.34 -3.67
CA ARG A 44 -54.02 5.47 -3.19
C ARG A 44 -53.01 5.03 -2.12
N SER A 45 -53.44 4.15 -1.21
CA SER A 45 -52.59 3.63 -0.13
C SER A 45 -51.49 2.69 -0.63
N VAL A 46 -51.73 1.96 -1.72
CA VAL A 46 -50.74 1.06 -2.34
C VAL A 46 -49.71 1.84 -3.15
N LEU A 47 -50.13 2.84 -3.93
CA LEU A 47 -49.24 3.62 -4.79
C LEU A 47 -48.20 4.41 -3.98
N LEU A 48 -48.61 4.97 -2.83
CA LEU A 48 -47.69 5.70 -1.95
C LEU A 48 -46.58 4.80 -1.39
N LYS A 49 -46.93 3.58 -0.96
CA LYS A 49 -45.97 2.59 -0.47
C LYS A 49 -45.01 2.11 -1.55
N GLN A 50 -45.47 1.99 -2.80
CA GLN A 50 -44.61 1.61 -3.93
C GLN A 50 -43.54 2.66 -4.21
N HIS A 51 -43.91 3.94 -4.20
CA HIS A 51 -42.96 5.03 -4.43
C HIS A 51 -41.89 5.10 -3.32
N GLU A 52 -42.28 4.87 -2.06
CA GLU A 52 -41.33 4.82 -0.94
C GLU A 52 -40.32 3.67 -1.08
N VAL A 53 -40.78 2.49 -1.47
CA VAL A 53 -39.92 1.33 -1.74
C VAL A 53 -38.96 1.62 -2.90
N GLU A 54 -39.45 2.21 -3.99
CA GLU A 54 -38.62 2.57 -5.15
C GLU A 54 -37.57 3.61 -4.79
N MET A 55 -37.94 4.65 -4.04
CA MET A 55 -37.02 5.67 -3.54
C MET A 55 -35.95 5.07 -2.63
N THR A 56 -36.32 4.09 -1.79
CA THR A 56 -35.37 3.40 -0.91
C THR A 56 -34.40 2.53 -1.71
N LEU A 57 -34.91 1.80 -2.71
CA LEU A 57 -34.09 1.00 -3.63
C LEU A 57 -33.11 1.86 -4.40
N LYS A 58 -33.55 3.03 -4.89
CA LYS A 58 -32.69 3.96 -5.62
C LYS A 58 -31.54 4.45 -4.73
N LYS A 59 -31.85 4.91 -3.51
CA LYS A 59 -30.83 5.35 -2.54
C LYS A 59 -29.87 4.22 -2.16
N ALA A 60 -30.38 3.01 -1.96
CA ALA A 60 -29.54 1.86 -1.64
C ALA A 60 -28.54 1.55 -2.78
N ASN A 61 -28.99 1.61 -4.04
CA ASN A 61 -28.12 1.40 -5.20
C ASN A 61 -27.09 2.52 -5.35
N GLU A 62 -27.45 3.78 -5.10
CA GLU A 62 -26.52 4.91 -5.11
C GLU A 62 -25.41 4.70 -4.07
N LEU A 63 -25.77 4.37 -2.82
CA LEU A 63 -24.80 4.09 -1.75
C LEU A 63 -23.87 2.90 -2.08
N ILE A 64 -24.41 1.84 -2.69
CA ILE A 64 -23.60 0.69 -3.13
C ILE A 64 -22.59 1.12 -4.19
N ASN A 65 -22.99 1.91 -5.18
CA ASN A 65 -22.11 2.37 -6.24
C ASN A 65 -21.00 3.28 -5.70
N GLU A 66 -21.33 4.20 -4.79
CA GLU A 66 -20.35 5.05 -4.11
C GLU A 66 -19.35 4.23 -3.27
N ALA A 67 -19.85 3.25 -2.52
CA ALA A 67 -19.00 2.34 -1.74
C ALA A 67 -18.09 1.48 -2.64
N MET A 68 -18.59 1.05 -3.80
CA MET A 68 -17.79 0.30 -4.77
C MET A 68 -16.70 1.16 -5.40
N ALA A 69 -17.01 2.39 -5.81
CA ALA A 69 -16.04 3.32 -6.40
C ALA A 69 -14.90 3.65 -5.42
N SER A 70 -15.24 4.02 -4.17
CA SER A 70 -14.23 4.30 -3.14
C SER A 70 -13.35 3.09 -2.82
N ARG A 71 -13.92 1.88 -2.83
CA ARG A 71 -13.18 0.64 -2.63
C ARG A 71 -12.23 0.34 -3.79
N GLU A 72 -12.64 0.63 -5.02
CA GLU A 72 -11.80 0.45 -6.21
C GLU A 72 -10.60 1.40 -6.19
N GLU A 73 -10.82 2.67 -5.84
CA GLU A 73 -9.75 3.66 -5.67
C GLU A 73 -8.75 3.23 -4.59
N ALA A 74 -9.24 2.83 -3.41
CA ALA A 74 -8.39 2.35 -2.32
C ALA A 74 -7.61 1.08 -2.71
N MET A 75 -8.19 0.21 -3.54
CA MET A 75 -7.52 -1.00 -4.02
C MET A 75 -6.38 -0.64 -4.99
N LYS A 76 -6.60 0.28 -5.93
CA LYS A 76 -5.57 0.79 -6.85
C LYS A 76 -4.43 1.45 -6.11
N GLU A 77 -4.72 2.32 -5.15
CA GLU A 77 -3.71 2.97 -4.33
C GLU A 77 -2.87 1.96 -3.55
N LYS A 78 -3.52 0.96 -2.93
CA LYS A 78 -2.83 -0.11 -2.21
C LYS A 78 -1.93 -0.94 -3.13
N GLU A 79 -2.38 -1.25 -4.34
CA GLU A 79 -1.60 -2.00 -5.32
C GLU A 79 -0.36 -1.21 -5.78
N GLU A 80 -0.50 0.09 -6.04
CA GLU A 80 0.63 0.97 -6.36
C GLU A 80 1.65 1.06 -5.22
N ILE A 81 1.18 1.20 -3.97
CA ILE A 81 2.05 1.23 -2.79
C ILE A 81 2.81 -0.09 -2.67
N ASN A 82 2.12 -1.23 -2.78
CA ASN A 82 2.76 -2.54 -2.72
C ASN A 82 3.83 -2.73 -3.79
N LYS A 83 3.55 -2.28 -5.02
CA LYS A 83 4.53 -2.34 -6.12
C LYS A 83 5.78 -1.52 -5.80
N LYS A 84 5.63 -0.29 -5.29
CA LYS A 84 6.75 0.57 -4.88
C LYS A 84 7.57 -0.07 -3.76
N ILE A 85 6.92 -0.71 -2.79
CA ILE A 85 7.60 -1.42 -1.68
C ILE A 85 8.42 -2.59 -2.23
N GLU A 86 7.86 -3.39 -3.13
CA GLU A 86 8.56 -4.52 -3.74
C GLU A 86 9.77 -4.07 -4.56
N ASP A 87 9.63 -3.01 -5.36
CA ASP A 87 10.72 -2.45 -6.14
C ASP A 87 11.85 -1.91 -5.23
N ALA A 88 11.49 -1.14 -4.20
CA ALA A 88 12.45 -0.62 -3.23
C ALA A 88 13.16 -1.74 -2.44
N ARG A 89 12.45 -2.83 -2.12
CA ARG A 89 13.01 -4.01 -1.45
C ARG A 89 14.02 -4.71 -2.36
N ARG A 90 13.67 -4.95 -3.62
CA ARG A 90 14.57 -5.58 -4.61
C ARG A 90 15.85 -4.75 -4.80
N GLU A 91 15.70 -3.44 -4.93
CA GLU A 91 16.84 -2.52 -5.08
C GLU A 91 17.74 -2.54 -3.83
N SER A 92 17.15 -2.52 -2.63
CA SER A 92 17.89 -2.54 -1.36
C SER A 92 18.64 -3.86 -1.15
N VAL A 93 18.04 -5.00 -1.51
CA VAL A 93 18.69 -6.32 -1.45
C VAL A 93 19.81 -6.43 -2.48
N SER A 94 19.63 -5.90 -3.69
CA SER A 94 20.69 -5.90 -4.72
C SER A 94 21.88 -5.05 -4.29
N LYS A 95 21.64 -3.79 -3.89
CA LYS A 95 22.72 -2.88 -3.47
C LYS A 95 23.47 -3.39 -2.26
N SER A 96 22.77 -3.92 -1.25
CA SER A 96 23.44 -4.47 -0.07
C SER A 96 24.30 -5.68 -0.41
N ARG A 97 23.83 -6.56 -1.30
CA ARG A 97 24.62 -7.71 -1.78
C ARG A 97 25.87 -7.27 -2.51
N ASP A 98 25.77 -6.29 -3.42
CA ASP A 98 26.91 -5.82 -4.21
C ASP A 98 27.98 -5.16 -3.32
N VAL A 99 27.55 -4.37 -2.33
CA VAL A 99 28.45 -3.76 -1.33
C VAL A 99 29.15 -4.82 -0.47
N VAL A 100 28.41 -5.82 0.00
CA VAL A 100 28.97 -6.90 0.83
C VAL A 100 29.96 -7.74 0.03
N VAL A 101 29.60 -8.10 -1.21
CA VAL A 101 30.48 -8.86 -2.11
C VAL A 101 31.74 -8.08 -2.44
N GLY A 102 31.64 -6.76 -2.68
CA GLY A 102 32.81 -5.89 -2.90
C GLY A 102 33.78 -5.93 -1.72
N ARG A 103 33.27 -5.71 -0.50
CA ARG A 103 34.09 -5.71 0.73
C ARG A 103 34.75 -7.06 1.02
N VAL A 104 34.03 -8.15 0.80
CA VAL A 104 34.60 -9.50 0.96
C VAL A 104 35.66 -9.77 -0.12
N SER A 105 35.43 -9.30 -1.35
CA SER A 105 36.40 -9.45 -2.45
C SER A 105 37.70 -8.70 -2.17
N GLU A 106 37.64 -7.51 -1.56
CA GLU A 106 38.83 -6.75 -1.13
C GLU A 106 39.69 -7.54 -0.14
N GLN A 107 39.05 -8.18 0.85
CA GLN A 107 39.76 -8.99 1.85
C GLN A 107 40.32 -10.31 1.29
N LEU A 108 39.62 -10.91 0.33
CA LEU A 108 40.02 -12.17 -0.29
C LEU A 108 40.93 -11.99 -1.52
N ALA A 109 41.19 -10.75 -1.93
CA ALA A 109 42.01 -10.42 -3.10
C ALA A 109 43.35 -11.17 -3.16
N PRO A 110 44.10 -11.38 -2.05
CA PRO A 110 45.35 -12.11 -2.09
C PRO A 110 45.22 -13.57 -2.58
N PHE A 111 44.04 -14.17 -2.44
CA PHE A 111 43.79 -15.57 -2.81
C PHE A 111 43.20 -15.72 -4.22
N PHE A 112 42.95 -14.62 -4.93
CA PHE A 112 42.41 -14.68 -6.29
C PHE A 112 43.50 -14.97 -7.33
N PRO A 113 43.14 -15.65 -8.44
CA PRO A 113 44.07 -15.89 -9.53
C PRO A 113 44.68 -14.60 -10.08
N GLY A 114 46.00 -14.57 -10.27
CA GLY A 114 46.71 -13.43 -10.84
C GLY A 114 47.16 -12.37 -9.82
N PHE A 115 46.92 -12.57 -8.51
CA PHE A 115 47.51 -11.73 -7.48
C PHE A 115 49.04 -11.90 -7.47
N LYS A 116 49.77 -10.78 -7.48
CA LYS A 116 51.21 -10.76 -7.79
C LYS A 116 52.11 -11.14 -6.61
N TYR A 117 51.61 -11.05 -5.39
CA TYR A 117 52.41 -11.17 -4.17
C TYR A 117 52.06 -12.45 -3.40
N ASN A 118 52.97 -12.91 -2.54
CA ASN A 118 52.68 -14.01 -1.63
C ASN A 118 51.59 -13.58 -0.63
N PRO A 119 50.46 -14.31 -0.50
CA PRO A 119 49.39 -13.95 0.43
C PRO A 119 49.84 -13.82 1.89
N LYS A 120 50.90 -14.52 2.30
CA LYS A 120 51.45 -14.43 3.67
C LYS A 120 52.15 -13.10 3.96
N ASP A 121 52.60 -12.42 2.90
CA ASP A 121 53.27 -11.11 2.95
C ASP A 121 52.28 -9.95 3.01
N VAL A 122 50.99 -10.24 2.86
CA VAL A 122 49.93 -9.22 2.80
C VAL A 122 49.32 -8.97 4.18
N ARG A 123 49.03 -7.71 4.48
CA ARG A 123 48.24 -7.27 5.64
C ARG A 123 47.08 -6.42 5.17
N PHE A 124 45.87 -6.77 5.60
CA PHE A 124 44.68 -5.96 5.38
C PHE A 124 44.60 -4.84 6.42
N ILE A 125 44.42 -3.61 5.95
CA ILE A 125 44.32 -2.38 6.75
C ILE A 125 42.94 -1.74 6.58
N GLY A 126 42.40 -1.74 5.36
CA GLY A 126 41.13 -1.10 5.01
C GLY A 126 41.26 0.41 4.72
N THR A 127 40.15 1.13 4.66
CA THR A 127 40.13 2.54 4.21
C THR A 127 41.11 3.44 4.99
N PRO A 128 41.96 4.24 4.32
CA PRO A 128 41.93 4.60 2.89
C PRO A 128 42.79 3.75 1.94
N ILE A 129 43.42 2.66 2.39
CA ILE A 129 44.19 1.73 1.54
C ILE A 129 43.97 0.30 2.03
N ASP A 130 43.37 -0.55 1.20
CA ASP A 130 42.96 -1.90 1.62
C ASP A 130 44.09 -2.78 2.15
N LEU A 131 45.24 -2.82 1.47
CA LEU A 131 46.31 -3.78 1.72
C LEU A 131 47.69 -3.09 1.83
N ILE A 132 48.54 -3.61 2.72
CA ILE A 132 49.98 -3.36 2.73
C ILE A 132 50.69 -4.69 2.50
N ILE A 133 51.58 -4.75 1.52
CA ILE A 133 52.40 -5.92 1.22
C ILE A 133 53.82 -5.67 1.68
N PHE A 134 54.34 -6.55 2.53
CA PHE A 134 55.74 -6.60 2.94
C PHE A 134 56.45 -7.69 2.13
N ASP A 135 56.74 -7.41 0.86
CA ASP A 135 57.21 -8.41 -0.10
C ASP A 135 58.50 -9.08 0.39
N GLY A 136 58.49 -10.42 0.52
CA GLY A 136 59.61 -11.21 1.04
C GLY A 136 59.62 -11.41 2.56
N MET A 137 58.60 -10.94 3.29
CA MET A 137 58.48 -11.12 4.74
C MET A 137 58.41 -12.60 5.18
N ASP A 138 57.67 -13.48 4.47
CA ASP A 138 57.61 -14.93 4.74
C ASP A 138 58.99 -15.59 4.61
N ASN A 139 59.85 -15.03 3.74
CA ASN A 139 61.23 -15.47 3.54
C ASN A 139 62.23 -14.79 4.49
N GLY A 140 61.75 -13.91 5.39
CA GLY A 140 62.57 -13.18 6.35
C GLY A 140 63.40 -12.02 5.78
N ASN A 141 63.19 -11.64 4.51
CA ASN A 141 63.90 -10.53 3.87
C ASN A 141 62.92 -9.65 3.08
N ILE A 142 62.56 -8.51 3.66
CA ILE A 142 61.63 -7.56 3.03
C ILE A 142 62.34 -6.78 1.92
N THR A 143 61.93 -6.99 0.68
CA THR A 143 62.47 -6.32 -0.51
C THR A 143 61.77 -5.00 -0.81
N SER A 144 60.47 -4.92 -0.53
CA SER A 144 59.65 -3.72 -0.77
C SER A 144 58.42 -3.69 0.13
N ILE A 145 57.90 -2.48 0.35
CA ILE A 145 56.61 -2.26 1.00
C ILE A 145 55.68 -1.64 -0.04
N VAL A 146 54.54 -2.28 -0.32
CA VAL A 146 53.58 -1.83 -1.33
C VAL A 146 52.25 -1.52 -0.68
N PHE A 147 51.74 -0.31 -0.91
CA PHE A 147 50.39 0.09 -0.56
C PHE A 147 49.49 -0.24 -1.75
N LEU A 148 48.50 -1.11 -1.54
CA LEU A 148 47.65 -1.63 -2.60
C LEU A 148 46.18 -1.40 -2.25
N GLU A 149 45.51 -0.67 -3.12
CA GLU A 149 44.05 -0.52 -3.11
C GLU A 149 43.43 -1.55 -4.05
N VAL A 150 42.44 -2.31 -3.58
CA VAL A 150 41.76 -3.33 -4.39
C VAL A 150 40.50 -2.74 -4.98
N LYS A 151 40.40 -2.73 -6.31
CA LYS A 151 39.18 -2.29 -7.01
C LYS A 151 38.50 -3.47 -7.68
N SER A 152 37.19 -3.58 -7.48
CA SER A 152 36.33 -4.51 -8.21
C SER A 152 35.55 -3.78 -9.33
N GLY A 153 35.41 -4.42 -10.49
CA GLY A 153 34.63 -3.89 -11.62
C GLY A 153 35.15 -2.54 -12.15
N ALA A 154 34.25 -1.55 -12.27
CA ALA A 154 34.54 -0.21 -12.79
C ALA A 154 34.75 0.86 -11.69
N SER A 155 35.07 0.44 -10.47
CA SER A 155 35.27 1.35 -9.34
C SER A 155 36.52 2.23 -9.54
N LYS A 156 36.37 3.53 -9.26
CA LYS A 156 37.43 4.53 -9.36
C LYS A 156 38.02 4.84 -7.98
N LEU A 157 39.23 5.41 -7.95
CA LEU A 157 39.81 5.89 -6.71
C LEU A 157 38.98 7.03 -6.10
N THR A 158 38.74 6.97 -4.79
CA THR A 158 38.14 8.06 -4.03
C THR A 158 39.14 9.20 -3.82
N GLU A 159 38.65 10.40 -3.47
CA GLU A 159 39.54 11.55 -3.21
C GLU A 159 40.53 11.27 -2.05
N ARG A 160 40.13 10.47 -1.05
CA ARG A 160 41.01 10.07 0.06
C ARG A 160 42.10 9.10 -0.41
N GLU A 161 41.76 8.12 -1.24
CA GLU A 161 42.74 7.20 -1.83
C GLU A 161 43.73 7.94 -2.75
N LYS A 162 43.25 8.88 -3.56
CA LYS A 162 44.09 9.73 -4.41
C LYS A 162 45.09 10.54 -3.59
N ALA A 163 44.65 11.13 -2.48
CA ALA A 163 45.54 11.89 -1.60
C ALA A 163 46.64 11.02 -0.99
N VAL A 164 46.32 9.77 -0.63
CA VAL A 164 47.32 8.80 -0.14
C VAL A 164 48.29 8.40 -1.24
N MET A 165 47.78 8.08 -2.44
CA MET A 165 48.61 7.78 -3.61
C MET A 165 49.56 8.94 -3.94
N GLU A 166 49.08 10.18 -3.90
CA GLU A 166 49.91 11.36 -4.10
C GLU A 166 50.99 11.50 -3.02
N ALA A 167 50.64 11.27 -1.74
CA ALA A 167 51.61 11.30 -0.65
C ALA A 167 52.72 10.25 -0.83
N ILE A 168 52.37 9.03 -1.21
CA ILE A 168 53.31 7.95 -1.50
C ILE A 168 54.20 8.31 -2.69
N ASN A 169 53.61 8.73 -3.82
CA ASN A 169 54.35 9.08 -5.03
C ASN A 169 55.28 10.29 -4.82
N SER A 170 54.93 11.19 -3.90
CA SER A 170 55.77 12.34 -3.53
C SER A 170 56.84 11.99 -2.49
N GLY A 171 56.98 10.71 -2.09
CA GLY A 171 57.95 10.27 -1.09
C GLY A 171 57.63 10.68 0.35
N ARG A 172 56.39 11.10 0.65
CA ARG A 172 55.95 11.50 1.99
C ARG A 172 55.58 10.28 2.85
N VAL A 173 56.51 9.33 2.95
CA VAL A 173 56.36 8.10 3.74
C VAL A 173 57.54 8.01 4.71
N SER A 174 57.26 7.83 5.99
CA SER A 174 58.28 7.73 7.03
C SER A 174 58.00 6.53 7.96
N PHE A 175 59.06 6.01 8.57
CA PHE A 175 59.00 5.00 9.62
C PHE A 175 59.36 5.67 10.94
N ASP A 176 58.44 5.66 11.90
CA ASP A 176 58.64 6.25 13.22
C ASP A 176 58.36 5.24 14.32
N ILE A 177 59.10 5.33 15.42
CA ILE A 177 58.99 4.42 16.57
C ILE A 177 58.49 5.22 17.77
N TYR A 178 57.19 5.12 18.03
CA TYR A 178 56.61 5.64 19.26
C TYR A 178 56.65 4.58 20.37
N ARG A 179 57.31 4.88 21.49
CA ARG A 179 57.39 3.99 22.66
C ARG A 179 56.46 4.50 23.76
N ILE A 180 55.55 3.65 24.22
CA ILE A 180 54.70 3.93 25.38
C ILE A 180 55.50 3.58 26.64
N ASN A 181 55.90 4.59 27.42
CA ASN A 181 56.49 4.36 28.74
C ASN A 181 55.39 4.04 29.74
N THR A 182 55.23 2.77 30.08
CA THR A 182 54.42 2.33 31.21
C THR A 182 55.32 2.30 32.45
N THR A 183 55.62 3.46 33.03
CA THR A 183 56.23 3.53 34.37
C THR A 183 55.18 3.11 35.40
N ASN A 184 55.39 1.95 36.02
CA ASN A 184 54.58 1.48 37.14
C ASN A 184 55.03 2.24 38.41
N SER A 185 54.48 3.44 38.63
CA SER A 185 54.81 4.31 39.77
C SER A 185 54.10 3.90 41.07
N ALA A 186 54.10 2.60 41.42
CA ALA A 186 53.36 2.11 42.59
C ALA A 186 54.07 1.00 43.39
N ILE A 187 55.41 0.91 43.38
CA ILE A 187 56.15 0.01 44.27
C ILE A 187 57.41 0.68 44.88
N ASP A 188 57.33 1.96 45.24
CA ASP A 188 58.35 2.64 46.06
C ASP A 188 57.83 3.11 47.44
N GLU A 189 56.65 2.62 47.87
CA GLU A 189 56.17 2.80 49.24
C GLU A 189 55.70 1.46 49.83
N ILE A 190 56.63 0.59 50.23
CA ILE A 190 56.57 -0.25 51.45
C ILE A 190 58.00 -0.53 51.93
#